data_AF-A0A9J6PS82-F1
#
_entry.id   AF-A0A9J6PS82-F1
#
_cell.length_a   1.000
_cell.length_b   1.000
_cell.length_c   1.000
_cell.angle_alpha   90.00
_cell.angle_beta   90.00
_cell.angle_gamma   90.00
#
_symmetry.space_group_name_H-M   'P 1'
#
loop_
_entity.id
_entity.type
_entity.pdbx_description
1 polymer ?
#
loop_
_entity_poly.entity_id
_entity_poly.type
_entity_poly.pdbx_seq_one_letter_code
_entity_poly.pdbx_strand_id
1 'polypeptide(L)'
;MKISGKVVCPPIDALVSLLKKNGFRVIDKGMRDYHFNEVFIKMKSPLPDKLPVINISNIQNIKSGVYACQCHWSTVYLDTVTDNECFNGGTAL
;
A
#
# COMPACT_ATOMS: atom_id res chain seq x y z
N MET A 1 -12.98 -3.41 -5.06
CA MET A 1 -12.38 -2.77 -6.25
C MET A 1 -11.86 -3.81 -7.25
N LYS A 2 -11.44 -3.40 -8.46
CA LYS A 2 -10.78 -4.26 -9.45
C LYS A 2 -9.39 -3.74 -9.85
N ILE A 3 -8.44 -4.65 -10.04
CA ILE A 3 -7.10 -4.40 -10.62
C ILE A 3 -6.92 -5.41 -11.76
N SER A 4 -6.55 -4.93 -12.95
CA SER A 4 -6.34 -5.78 -14.14
C SER A 4 -7.48 -6.77 -14.40
N GLY A 5 -8.74 -6.33 -14.21
CA GLY A 5 -9.94 -7.16 -14.37
C GLY A 5 -10.25 -8.13 -13.22
N LYS A 6 -9.34 -8.34 -12.28
CA LYS A 6 -9.53 -9.23 -11.12
C LYS A 6 -10.12 -8.48 -9.93
N VAL A 7 -11.03 -9.14 -9.21
CA VAL A 7 -11.60 -8.61 -7.97
C VAL A 7 -10.55 -8.70 -6.87
N VAL A 8 -10.27 -7.56 -6.25
CA VAL A 8 -9.33 -7.47 -5.13
C VAL A 8 -9.99 -8.06 -3.88
N CYS A 9 -9.21 -8.75 -3.05
CA CYS A 9 -9.76 -9.41 -1.87
C CYS A 9 -10.39 -8.40 -0.87
N PRO A 10 -11.44 -8.80 -0.13
CA PRO A 10 -12.18 -7.87 0.73
C PRO A 10 -11.32 -7.12 1.76
N PRO A 11 -10.34 -7.74 2.45
CA PRO A 11 -9.51 -7.02 3.43
C PRO A 11 -8.70 -5.87 2.81
N ILE A 12 -8.17 -6.07 1.60
CA ILE A 12 -7.41 -5.03 0.89
C ILE A 12 -8.34 -3.91 0.42
N ASP A 13 -9.52 -4.26 -0.09
CA ASP A 13 -10.50 -3.26 -0.51
C ASP A 13 -10.97 -2.38 0.66
N ALA A 14 -11.19 -3.00 1.83
CA ALA A 14 -11.50 -2.31 3.07
C ALA A 14 -10.34 -1.39 3.52
N LEU A 15 -9.11 -1.87 3.47
CA LEU A 15 -7.92 -1.09 3.83
C LEU A 15 -7.74 0.13 2.92
N VAL A 16 -7.82 -0.06 1.60
CA VAL A 16 -7.72 1.04 0.63
C VAL A 16 -8.85 2.05 0.83
N SER A 17 -10.06 1.59 1.14
CA SER A 17 -11.20 2.46 1.41
C SER A 17 -11.02 3.27 2.69
N LEU A 18 -10.50 2.66 3.76
CA LEU A 18 -10.15 3.36 5.00
C LEU A 18 -9.09 4.44 4.75
N LEU A 19 -8.01 4.09 4.03
CA LEU A 19 -6.94 5.02 3.71
C LEU A 19 -7.44 6.19 2.85
N LYS A 20 -8.28 5.93 1.84
CA LYS A 20 -8.90 6.98 1.03
C LYS A 20 -9.77 7.93 1.87
N LYS A 21 -10.55 7.41 2.81
CA LYS A 21 -11.34 8.23 3.75
C LYS A 21 -10.47 9.15 4.61
N ASN A 22 -9.22 8.74 4.87
CA ASN A 22 -8.22 9.52 5.59
C ASN A 22 -7.34 10.37 4.66
N GLY A 23 -7.74 10.57 3.40
CA GLY A 23 -7.09 11.45 2.44
C GLY A 23 -5.91 10.85 1.69
N PHE A 24 -5.59 9.57 1.89
CA PHE A 24 -4.55 8.88 1.12
C PHE A 24 -5.01 8.70 -0.33
N ARG A 25 -4.06 8.81 -1.27
CA ARG A 25 -4.34 8.69 -2.71
C ARG A 25 -3.56 7.53 -3.29
N VAL A 26 -4.19 6.71 -4.13
CA VAL A 26 -3.48 5.66 -4.87
C VAL A 26 -2.59 6.31 -5.91
N ILE A 27 -1.29 6.01 -5.88
CA ILE A 27 -0.30 6.52 -6.83
C ILE A 27 0.13 5.45 -7.84
N ASP A 28 0.01 4.17 -7.48
CA ASP A 28 0.39 3.04 -8.33
C ASP A 28 -0.37 1.79 -7.85
N LYS A 29 -0.69 0.88 -8.76
CA LYS A 29 -1.32 -0.41 -8.43
C LYS A 29 -1.17 -1.40 -9.59
N GLY A 30 -1.07 -2.68 -9.26
CA GLY A 30 -0.97 -3.73 -10.27
C GLY A 30 -1.07 -5.14 -9.69
N MET A 31 -0.99 -6.13 -10.57
CA MET A 31 -0.86 -7.54 -10.20
C MET A 31 0.63 -7.86 -10.05
N ARG A 32 1.00 -8.55 -8.98
CA ARG A 32 2.31 -9.21 -8.85
C ARG A 32 2.26 -10.62 -9.40
N ASP A 33 1.22 -11.34 -9.02
CA ASP A 33 1.00 -12.70 -9.45
C ASP A 33 -0.46 -12.91 -9.87
N TYR A 34 -0.65 -13.30 -11.13
CA TYR A 34 -1.97 -13.56 -11.70
C TYR A 34 -2.60 -14.87 -11.24
N HIS A 35 -1.80 -15.88 -10.88
CA HIS A 35 -2.28 -17.18 -10.41
C HIS A 35 -2.79 -17.08 -8.98
N PHE A 36 -2.08 -16.35 -8.12
CA PHE A 36 -2.47 -16.15 -6.72
C PHE A 36 -3.38 -14.95 -6.49
N ASN A 37 -3.69 -14.19 -7.54
CA ASN A 37 -4.39 -12.90 -7.45
C ASN A 37 -3.72 -11.93 -6.46
N GLU A 38 -2.39 -11.98 -6.39
CA GLU A 38 -1.59 -11.12 -5.52
C GLU A 38 -1.51 -9.72 -6.17
N VAL A 39 -2.06 -8.72 -5.48
CA VAL A 39 -1.98 -7.33 -5.93
C VAL A 39 -1.00 -6.52 -5.10
N PHE A 40 -0.45 -5.48 -5.71
CA PHE A 40 0.21 -4.40 -5.01
C PHE A 40 -0.54 -3.09 -5.21
N ILE A 41 -0.54 -2.25 -4.17
CA ILE A 41 -1.14 -0.92 -4.22
C ILE A 41 -0.19 0.02 -3.47
N LYS A 42 0.26 1.08 -4.12
CA LYS A 42 1.01 2.17 -3.47
C LYS A 42 0.07 3.34 -3.25
N MET A 43 0.06 3.87 -2.04
CA MET A 43 -0.75 5.02 -1.64
C MET A 43 0.12 6.08 -1.00
N LYS A 44 -0.09 7.34 -1.36
CA LYS A 44 0.59 8.49 -0.78
C LYS A 44 -0.25 9.11 0.32
N SER A 45 0.36 9.37 1.47
CA SER A 45 -0.30 10.05 2.59
C SER A 45 -0.42 11.56 2.32
N PRO A 46 -1.52 12.22 2.71
CA PRO A 46 -1.58 13.67 2.75
C PRO A 46 -0.73 14.26 3.91
N LEU A 47 -0.47 13.47 4.95
CA LEU A 47 0.29 13.86 6.15
C LEU A 47 1.19 12.69 6.58
N PRO A 48 2.53 12.84 6.56
CA PRO A 48 3.44 11.72 6.83
C PRO A 48 3.29 11.13 8.24
N ASP A 49 2.91 11.94 9.23
CA ASP A 49 2.95 11.55 10.65
C ASP A 49 1.61 11.04 11.22
N LYS A 50 0.55 10.94 10.41
CA LYS A 50 -0.77 10.49 10.87
C LYS A 50 -1.27 9.30 10.06
N LEU A 51 -0.90 8.12 10.52
CA LEU A 51 -1.54 6.88 10.06
C LEU A 51 -2.84 6.66 10.84
N PRO A 52 -3.96 6.34 10.16
CA PRO A 52 -5.18 5.94 10.86
C PRO A 52 -4.95 4.62 11.60
N VAL A 53 -5.74 4.39 12.66
CA VAL A 53 -5.76 3.09 13.32
C VAL A 53 -6.32 2.05 12.34
N ILE A 54 -5.49 1.09 11.95
CA ILE A 54 -5.86 0.01 11.04
C ILE A 54 -6.20 -1.21 11.89
N ASN A 55 -7.50 -1.45 12.05
CA ASN A 55 -8.04 -2.66 12.68
C ASN A 55 -8.95 -3.38 11.68
N ILE A 56 -8.35 -4.13 10.77
CA ILE A 56 -9.05 -4.88 9.72
C ILE A 56 -8.59 -6.34 9.81
N SER A 57 -9.53 -7.26 9.98
CA SER A 57 -9.23 -8.69 10.04
C SER A 57 -8.43 -9.14 8.81
N ASN A 58 -7.45 -10.01 9.04
CA ASN A 58 -6.55 -10.54 8.01
C ASN A 58 -5.63 -9.50 7.34
N ILE A 59 -5.54 -8.28 7.86
CA ILE A 59 -4.49 -7.32 7.51
C ILE A 59 -3.42 -7.33 8.60
N GLN A 60 -2.18 -7.57 8.18
CA GLN A 60 -1.01 -7.51 9.05
C GLN A 60 -0.13 -6.33 8.65
N ASN A 61 0.33 -5.57 9.65
CA ASN A 61 1.44 -4.64 9.45
C ASN A 61 2.74 -5.47 9.42
N ILE A 62 3.39 -5.50 8.25
CA ILE A 62 4.64 -6.24 8.05
C ILE A 62 5.83 -5.41 8.51
N LYS A 63 5.78 -4.11 8.23
CA LYS A 63 6.72 -3.10 8.68
C LYS A 63 6.07 -1.72 8.54
N SER A 64 6.77 -0.69 9.01
CA SER A 64 6.31 0.70 8.85
C SER A 64 5.89 0.98 7.40
N GLY A 65 4.66 1.48 7.23
CA GLY A 65 4.07 1.78 5.93
C GLY A 65 3.76 0.58 5.02
N VAL A 66 3.91 -0.68 5.46
CA VAL A 66 3.65 -1.86 4.61
C VAL A 66 2.66 -2.80 5.28
N TYR A 67 1.53 -3.00 4.61
CA TYR A 67 0.43 -3.83 5.09
C TYR A 67 0.15 -4.94 4.11
N ALA A 68 0.12 -6.19 4.57
CA ALA A 68 -0.20 -7.34 3.74
C ALA A 68 -1.47 -8.04 4.21
N CYS A 69 -2.25 -8.53 3.25
CA CYS A 69 -3.36 -9.40 3.52
C CYS A 69 -2.89 -10.84 3.68
N GLN A 70 -3.37 -11.53 4.72
CA GLN A 70 -3.02 -12.93 5.01
C GLN A 70 -3.70 -13.92 4.05
N CYS A 71 -4.72 -13.50 3.30
CA CYS A 71 -5.43 -14.39 2.38
C CYS A 71 -4.62 -14.70 1.11
N HIS A 72 -4.00 -13.69 0.49
CA HIS A 72 -3.37 -13.82 -0.84
C HIS A 72 -2.10 -12.94 -0.98
N TRP A 73 -1.43 -12.63 0.14
CA TRP A 73 -0.21 -11.80 0.24
C TRP A 73 -0.24 -10.43 -0.46
N SER A 74 -1.42 -10.00 -0.87
CA SER A 74 -1.63 -8.71 -1.50
C SER A 74 -1.19 -7.60 -0.55
N THR A 75 -0.45 -6.62 -1.07
CA THR A 75 0.28 -5.67 -0.23
C THR A 75 -0.08 -4.22 -0.57
N VAL A 76 -0.32 -3.42 0.47
CA VAL A 76 -0.48 -1.97 0.40
C VAL A 76 0.76 -1.29 0.98
N TYR A 77 1.38 -0.44 0.17
CA TYR A 77 2.53 0.39 0.52
C TYR A 77 2.06 1.82 0.75
N LEU A 78 2.42 2.39 1.88
CA LEU A 78 2.20 3.78 2.19
C LEU A 78 3.51 4.53 1.96
N ASP A 79 3.49 5.43 0.99
CA ASP A 79 4.51 6.43 0.80
C ASP A 79 4.26 7.55 1.82
N THR A 80 4.76 7.32 3.04
CA THR A 80 4.91 8.33 4.07
C THR A 80 6.30 8.92 3.86
N VAL A 81 6.44 9.88 2.93
CA VAL A 81 7.69 10.62 2.80
C VAL A 81 7.93 11.37 4.11
N THR A 82 8.77 10.80 4.96
CA THR A 82 9.60 11.56 5.90
C THR A 82 10.96 11.64 5.20
N ASP A 83 11.37 12.85 4.81
CA ASP A 83 12.51 13.18 3.94
C ASP A 83 13.82 12.37 4.17
N ASN A 84 14.63 12.26 3.10
CA ASN A 84 16.08 11.94 3.03
C ASN A 84 16.57 10.55 2.54
N GLU A 85 16.00 10.00 1.47
CA GLU A 85 16.82 9.24 0.51
C GLU A 85 16.72 9.87 -0.89
N CYS A 86 17.19 11.12 -0.98
CA CYS A 86 17.68 11.65 -2.23
C CYS A 86 18.80 10.74 -2.73
N PHE A 87 18.63 10.22 -3.95
CA PHE A 87 19.67 9.74 -4.86
C PHE A 87 21.10 10.11 -4.42
N ASN A 88 21.86 9.13 -3.92
CA ASN A 88 23.31 9.16 -4.07
C ASN A 88 23.63 8.86 -5.54
N GLY A 89 23.27 9.81 -6.41
CA GLY A 89 23.88 9.95 -7.72
C GLY A 89 25.31 10.39 -7.47
N GLY A 90 26.24 9.45 -7.59
CA GLY A 90 27.66 9.71 -7.44
C GLY A 90 28.11 10.83 -8.38
N THR A 91 28.54 11.94 -7.79
CA THR A 91 29.57 12.78 -8.38
C THR A 91 30.91 12.26 -7.90
N ALA A 92 31.55 11.45 -8.75
CA ALA A 92 32.99 11.28 -8.69
C ALA A 92 33.64 12.64 -9.01
N LEU A 93 34.37 13.17 -8.05
CA LEU A 93 35.47 14.11 -8.28
C LEU A 93 36.76 13.31 -8.37
#